data_AF-A0AAW1CF36-F1
#
_entry.id   AF-A0AAW1CF36-F1
#
_cell.length_a   1.000
_cell.length_b   1.000
_cell.length_c   1.000
_cell.angle_alpha   90.00
_cell.angle_beta   90.00
_cell.angle_gamma   90.00
#
_symmetry.space_group_name_H-M   'P 1'
#
loop_
_entity.id
_entity.type
_entity.pdbx_description
1 polymer ?
#
loop_
_entity_poly.entity_id
_entity_poly.type
_entity_poly.pdbx_seq_one_letter_code
_entity_poly.pdbx_strand_id
1 'polypeptide(L)'
;MGGYNGRVGNLQNINKASLINYNLFVINKNRKSKDHVVNSNGKKILELLNDFNLIILNGRFKNDELGEFTCVGGQGKIKKKEFYDSIITQIQTVTDAKQYWDVVKVFKKQAHCVSGDITMDEWVNHFQTLYNPPLLADRVLYAEPFNENIILDEPFEMHELVSVLKEVKHNKAPGTDRITYEFYENMPENYLLHLLDTYNKIFESGKVPISFKESIIYPLYKKGQVNCASNYRGIAFVLKRLSRWVEENKVIK
;
A
#
# COMPACT_ATOMS: atom_id res chain seq x y z
N MET A 1 10.89 -9.41 3.16
CA MET A 1 10.60 -9.13 1.74
C MET A 1 11.60 -9.90 0.88
N GLY A 2 11.24 -11.07 0.39
CA GLY A 2 12.06 -11.89 -0.51
C GLY A 2 11.30 -12.20 -1.80
N GLY A 3 10.64 -11.18 -2.37
CA GLY A 3 9.81 -11.35 -3.56
C GLY A 3 10.64 -11.07 -4.81
N TYR A 4 10.84 -12.11 -5.65
CA TYR A 4 11.31 -12.00 -7.02
C TYR A 4 12.64 -11.22 -7.22
N ASN A 5 13.78 -11.89 -6.99
CA ASN A 5 15.11 -11.34 -7.31
C ASN A 5 15.33 -11.31 -8.85
N GLY A 6 14.75 -10.33 -9.52
CA GLY A 6 14.98 -10.05 -10.94
C GLY A 6 16.14 -9.07 -11.13
N ARG A 7 17.17 -9.51 -11.87
CA ARG A 7 18.31 -8.68 -12.29
C ARG A 7 18.07 -8.31 -13.74
N VAL A 8 17.89 -7.03 -14.02
CA VAL A 8 17.56 -6.51 -15.36
C VAL A 8 18.77 -5.91 -16.06
N GLY A 9 19.92 -5.77 -15.38
CA GLY A 9 21.13 -5.23 -15.98
C GLY A 9 20.91 -3.84 -16.60
N ASN A 10 21.59 -3.56 -17.71
CA ASN A 10 21.31 -2.36 -18.52
C ASN A 10 20.11 -2.55 -19.48
N LEU A 11 19.42 -3.69 -19.43
CA LEU A 11 18.44 -4.10 -20.44
C LEU A 11 17.06 -3.51 -20.15
N GLN A 12 16.60 -2.63 -21.03
CA GLN A 12 15.18 -2.30 -21.26
C GLN A 12 15.11 -1.49 -22.55
N ASN A 13 14.47 -2.05 -23.57
CA ASN A 13 14.32 -1.42 -24.87
C ASN A 13 13.16 -0.42 -24.83
N ILE A 14 13.47 0.87 -24.86
CA ILE A 14 12.44 1.91 -24.94
C ILE A 14 12.25 2.32 -26.41
N ASN A 15 11.02 2.23 -26.90
CA ASN A 15 10.65 2.76 -28.20
C ASN A 15 10.62 4.30 -28.14
N LYS A 16 11.15 4.98 -29.16
CA LYS A 16 11.18 6.46 -29.22
C LYS A 16 9.78 7.08 -29.12
N ALA A 17 8.73 6.39 -29.59
CA ALA A 17 7.35 6.83 -29.46
C ALA A 17 6.88 6.90 -27.98
N SER A 18 7.34 5.98 -27.13
CA SER A 18 7.01 5.92 -25.70
C SER A 18 7.64 7.06 -24.89
N LEU A 19 8.68 7.71 -25.42
CA LEU A 19 9.37 8.83 -24.78
C LEU A 19 8.70 10.19 -25.00
N ILE A 20 7.78 10.28 -25.98
CA ILE A 20 7.15 11.55 -26.38
C ILE A 20 6.31 12.15 -25.22
N ASN A 21 5.71 11.29 -24.38
CA ASN A 21 4.97 11.74 -23.19
C ASN A 21 5.86 12.14 -22.01
N TYR A 22 7.16 11.80 -22.03
CA TYR A 22 8.11 12.12 -20.96
C TYR A 22 9.00 13.32 -21.31
N ASN A 23 8.66 14.11 -22.33
CA ASN A 23 9.41 15.31 -22.75
C ASN A 23 9.61 16.36 -21.63
N LEU A 24 8.96 16.21 -20.48
CA LEU A 24 9.23 17.01 -19.27
C LEU A 24 10.51 16.59 -18.51
N PHE A 25 11.04 15.38 -18.76
CA PHE A 25 12.25 14.84 -18.10
C PHE A 25 13.25 14.33 -19.14
N VAL A 26 14.46 14.89 -19.16
CA VAL A 26 15.57 14.45 -20.02
C VAL A 26 16.11 13.10 -19.51
N ILE A 27 15.45 12.00 -19.89
CA ILE A 27 15.89 10.63 -19.56
C ILE A 27 16.65 10.00 -20.74
N ASN A 28 17.73 9.29 -20.42
CA ASN A 28 18.56 8.58 -21.37
C ASN A 28 17.86 7.33 -21.92
N LYS A 29 17.95 7.14 -23.25
CA LYS A 29 17.42 5.96 -23.95
C LYS A 29 18.05 4.65 -23.46
N ASN A 30 19.31 4.69 -23.03
CA ASN A 30 20.00 3.53 -22.46
C ASN A 30 20.12 3.69 -20.95
N ARG A 31 19.81 2.62 -20.21
CA ARG A 31 20.03 2.55 -18.77
C ARG A 31 21.51 2.29 -18.51
N LYS A 32 22.09 3.01 -17.55
CA LYS A 32 23.41 2.72 -16.98
C LYS A 32 23.21 2.20 -15.57
N SER A 33 23.61 0.96 -15.28
CA SER A 33 23.46 0.34 -13.96
C SER A 33 24.78 -0.20 -13.42
N LYS A 34 24.94 -0.19 -12.10
CA LYS A 34 26.04 -0.88 -11.38
C LYS A 34 25.92 -2.41 -11.44
N ASP A 35 24.72 -2.94 -11.72
CA ASP A 35 24.51 -4.35 -12.01
C ASP A 35 24.40 -4.55 -13.53
N HIS A 36 25.30 -5.34 -14.12
CA HIS A 36 25.26 -5.65 -15.56
C HIS A 36 24.61 -7.01 -15.88
N VAL A 37 24.23 -7.78 -14.87
CA VAL A 37 23.70 -9.13 -15.05
C VAL A 37 22.21 -9.09 -15.33
N VAL A 38 21.77 -9.90 -16.29
CA VAL A 38 20.36 -10.16 -16.56
C VAL A 38 20.03 -11.61 -16.21
N ASN A 39 19.02 -11.85 -15.39
CA ASN A 39 18.54 -13.20 -15.06
C ASN A 39 17.12 -13.46 -15.60
N SER A 40 16.65 -14.71 -15.52
CA SER A 40 15.32 -15.11 -16.02
C SER A 40 14.18 -14.32 -15.38
N ASN A 41 14.25 -14.05 -14.08
CA ASN A 41 13.27 -13.22 -13.38
C ASN A 41 13.31 -11.76 -13.85
N GLY A 42 14.49 -11.22 -14.15
CA GLY A 42 14.65 -9.89 -14.73
C GLY A 42 14.02 -9.78 -16.12
N LYS A 43 14.13 -10.83 -16.95
CA LYS A 43 13.42 -10.86 -18.25
C LYS A 43 11.91 -10.78 -18.09
N LYS A 44 11.33 -11.53 -17.15
CA LYS A 44 9.89 -11.46 -16.82
C LYS A 44 9.46 -10.07 -16.32
N ILE A 45 10.30 -9.41 -15.52
CA ILE A 45 10.06 -8.02 -15.11
C ILE A 45 10.05 -7.10 -16.32
N LEU A 46 10.97 -7.29 -17.28
CA LEU A 46 11.01 -6.48 -18.49
C LEU A 46 9.81 -6.70 -19.41
N GLU A 47 9.32 -7.93 -19.53
CA GLU A 47 8.07 -8.25 -20.22
C GLU A 47 6.90 -7.51 -19.58
N LEU A 48 6.72 -7.64 -18.26
CA LEU A 48 5.68 -6.93 -17.51
C LEU A 48 5.77 -5.41 -17.72
N LEU A 49 6.96 -4.83 -17.63
CA LEU A 49 7.13 -3.39 -17.82
C LEU A 49 6.76 -2.95 -19.23
N ASN A 50 7.02 -3.76 -20.25
CA ASN A 50 6.60 -3.47 -21.61
C ASN A 50 5.08 -3.55 -21.77
N ASP A 51 4.44 -4.57 -21.19
CA ASP A 51 2.99 -4.78 -21.25
C ASP A 51 2.20 -3.62 -20.64
N PHE A 52 2.74 -3.02 -19.58
CA PHE A 52 2.16 -1.87 -18.89
C PHE A 52 2.73 -0.50 -19.34
N ASN A 53 3.57 -0.48 -20.37
CA ASN A 53 4.24 0.72 -20.88
C ASN A 53 4.98 1.53 -19.79
N LEU A 54 5.64 0.82 -18.87
CA LEU A 54 6.40 1.36 -17.75
C LEU A 54 7.90 1.42 -18.05
N ILE A 55 8.56 2.46 -17.56
CA ILE A 55 10.00 2.71 -17.79
C ILE A 55 10.76 2.66 -16.46
N ILE A 56 11.92 2.01 -16.44
CA ILE A 56 12.84 2.02 -15.29
C ILE A 56 13.61 3.34 -15.32
N LEU A 57 13.39 4.20 -14.33
CA LEU A 57 14.05 5.50 -14.24
C LEU A 57 15.47 5.45 -13.62
N ASN A 58 15.71 4.48 -12.73
CA ASN A 58 16.99 4.31 -12.04
C ASN A 58 18.15 4.09 -13.05
N GLY A 59 19.12 5.01 -13.10
CA GLY A 59 20.24 4.97 -14.04
C GLY A 59 19.96 5.59 -15.41
N ARG A 60 18.95 6.45 -15.53
CA ARG A 60 18.57 7.13 -16.78
C ARG A 60 18.58 8.66 -16.71
N PHE A 61 18.72 9.30 -15.56
CA PHE A 61 18.80 10.77 -15.52
C PHE A 61 20.16 11.28 -16.05
N LYS A 62 20.18 12.46 -16.68
CA LYS A 62 21.39 13.06 -17.29
C LYS A 62 22.52 13.30 -16.28
N ASN A 63 22.16 13.51 -15.01
CA ASN A 63 23.09 13.74 -13.89
C ASN A 63 23.09 12.58 -12.88
N ASP A 64 22.43 11.46 -13.18
CA ASP A 64 22.40 10.31 -12.27
C ASP A 64 23.78 9.66 -12.25
N GLU A 65 24.22 9.19 -11.08
CA GLU A 65 25.28 8.20 -11.02
C GLU A 65 24.81 6.88 -11.66
N LEU A 66 25.71 5.89 -11.79
CA LEU A 66 25.33 4.56 -12.26
C LEU A 66 24.15 4.03 -11.43
N GLY A 67 23.08 3.60 -12.12
CA GLY A 67 21.86 3.15 -11.48
C GLY A 67 22.10 2.01 -10.49
N GLU A 68 21.65 2.22 -9.26
CA GLU A 68 21.93 1.36 -8.12
C GLU A 68 21.44 -0.07 -8.31
N PHE A 69 22.11 -1.01 -7.63
CA PHE A 69 21.69 -2.42 -7.66
C PHE A 69 20.28 -2.55 -7.10
N THR A 70 19.39 -3.11 -7.92
CA THR A 70 17.95 -3.22 -7.64
C THR A 70 17.57 -4.58 -7.04
N CYS A 71 18.55 -5.46 -6.81
CA CYS A 71 18.35 -6.80 -6.26
C CYS A 71 18.81 -6.89 -4.80
N VAL A 72 17.93 -7.40 -3.94
CA VAL A 72 18.21 -7.70 -2.54
C VAL A 72 18.19 -9.22 -2.36
N GLY A 73 19.21 -9.91 -2.90
CA GLY A 73 19.40 -11.32 -2.55
C GLY A 73 20.41 -12.14 -3.35
N GLY A 74 20.88 -13.20 -2.69
CA GLY A 74 21.46 -14.45 -3.24
C GLY A 74 22.82 -14.37 -3.94
N GLN A 75 22.97 -13.53 -4.96
CA GLN A 75 24.08 -13.63 -5.91
C GLN A 75 25.04 -12.43 -5.92
N GLY A 76 24.77 -11.39 -5.12
CA GLY A 76 25.76 -10.35 -4.83
C GLY A 76 26.58 -10.75 -3.60
N LYS A 77 27.70 -11.46 -3.75
CA LYS A 77 28.55 -11.86 -2.60
C LYS A 77 28.92 -10.66 -1.71
N ILE A 78 29.17 -9.51 -2.33
CA ILE A 78 29.49 -8.24 -1.68
C ILE A 78 28.29 -7.70 -0.89
N LYS A 79 27.13 -7.50 -1.55
CA LYS A 79 25.90 -7.03 -0.87
C LYS A 79 25.36 -7.99 0.18
N LYS A 80 25.57 -9.29 0.00
CA LYS A 80 25.24 -10.30 1.02
C LYS A 80 26.10 -10.04 2.26
N LYS A 81 27.43 -9.92 2.08
CA LYS A 81 28.34 -9.60 3.18
C LYS A 81 27.97 -8.29 3.87
N GLU A 82 27.82 -7.19 3.13
CA GLU A 82 27.42 -5.88 3.66
C GLU A 82 26.08 -5.93 4.40
N PHE A 83 25.12 -6.72 3.90
CA PHE A 83 23.85 -6.93 4.56
C PHE A 83 24.03 -7.64 5.90
N TYR A 84 24.74 -8.77 5.94
CA TYR A 84 25.00 -9.48 7.21
C TYR A 84 25.85 -8.64 8.16
N ASP A 85 26.84 -7.91 7.67
CA ASP A 85 27.67 -6.98 8.45
C ASP A 85 26.79 -5.87 9.07
N SER A 86 25.84 -5.30 8.31
CA SER A 86 24.92 -4.29 8.86
C SER A 86 23.97 -4.87 9.92
N ILE A 87 23.50 -6.11 9.75
CA ILE A 87 22.69 -6.80 10.76
C ILE A 87 23.52 -7.08 12.03
N ILE A 88 24.79 -7.47 11.90
CA ILE A 88 25.69 -7.67 13.04
C ILE A 88 25.87 -6.37 13.82
N THR A 89 26.14 -5.26 13.13
CA THR A 89 26.24 -3.93 13.76
C THR A 89 24.95 -3.57 14.47
N GLN A 90 23.79 -3.79 13.85
CA GLN A 90 22.49 -3.52 14.48
C GLN A 90 22.31 -4.33 15.76
N ILE A 91 22.59 -5.65 15.75
CA ILE A 91 22.52 -6.51 16.94
C ILE A 91 23.43 -6.01 18.06
N GLN A 92 24.63 -5.53 17.74
CA GLN A 92 25.57 -4.98 18.73
C GLN A 92 25.07 -3.69 19.37
N THR A 93 24.32 -2.87 18.63
CA THR A 93 23.79 -1.58 19.09
C THR A 93 22.45 -1.66 19.82
N VAL A 94 21.79 -2.82 19.79
CA VAL A 94 20.47 -3.02 20.39
C VAL A 94 20.54 -2.95 21.92
N THR A 95 19.70 -2.13 22.50
CA THR A 95 19.60 -1.94 23.97
C THR A 95 18.34 -2.56 24.58
N ASP A 96 17.29 -2.77 23.78
CA ASP A 96 16.02 -3.31 24.26
C ASP A 96 15.57 -4.57 23.48
N ALA A 97 14.75 -5.38 24.15
CA ALA A 97 14.27 -6.65 23.62
C ALA A 97 13.42 -6.50 22.34
N LYS A 98 12.69 -5.40 22.18
CA LYS A 98 11.86 -5.18 20.98
C LYS A 98 12.75 -4.95 19.76
N GLN A 99 13.75 -4.08 19.89
CA GLN A 99 14.75 -3.84 18.84
C GLN A 99 15.51 -5.12 18.46
N TYR A 100 15.89 -5.94 19.46
CA TYR A 100 16.54 -7.23 19.21
C TYR A 100 15.70 -8.13 18.31
N TRP A 101 14.43 -8.32 18.69
CA TRP A 101 13.52 -9.18 17.94
C TRP A 101 13.18 -8.61 16.56
N ASP A 102 13.19 -7.29 16.38
CA ASP A 102 13.00 -6.66 15.07
C ASP A 102 14.16 -6.98 14.12
N VAL A 103 15.40 -6.98 14.59
CA VAL A 103 16.57 -7.36 13.79
C VAL A 103 16.57 -8.87 13.49
N VAL A 104 16.26 -9.71 14.49
CA VAL A 104 16.26 -11.17 14.33
C VAL A 104 15.12 -11.67 13.43
N LYS A 105 14.00 -10.94 13.31
CA LYS A 105 12.87 -11.30 12.42
C LYS A 105 13.31 -11.52 10.97
N VAL A 106 14.39 -10.87 10.52
CA VAL A 106 14.96 -11.04 9.18
C VAL A 106 15.35 -12.49 8.90
N PHE A 107 15.76 -13.24 9.92
CA PHE A 107 16.16 -14.65 9.80
C PHE A 107 14.99 -15.63 9.93
N LYS A 108 13.81 -15.16 10.35
CA LYS A 108 12.63 -16.03 10.42
C LYS A 108 12.17 -16.36 9.01
N LYS A 109 12.20 -17.64 8.65
CA LYS A 109 11.57 -18.14 7.42
C LYS A 109 10.06 -17.88 7.54
N GLN A 110 9.55 -16.94 6.75
CA GLN A 110 8.11 -16.86 6.51
C GLN A 110 7.73 -18.00 5.57
N ALA A 111 7.03 -19.00 6.08
CA ALA A 111 6.34 -19.96 5.23
C ALA A 111 5.24 -19.19 4.50
N HIS A 112 5.39 -18.98 3.20
CA HIS A 112 4.30 -18.46 2.38
C HIS A 112 3.26 -19.58 2.26
N CYS A 113 2.13 -19.43 2.94
CA CYS A 113 0.97 -20.27 2.72
C CYS A 113 0.33 -19.87 1.39
N VAL A 114 0.43 -20.74 0.39
CA VAL A 114 -0.27 -20.56 -0.88
C VAL A 114 -1.47 -21.49 -0.83
N SER A 115 -2.69 -20.93 -0.88
CA SER A 115 -3.88 -21.73 -1.19
C SER A 115 -3.87 -21.99 -2.69
N GLY A 116 -3.85 -23.26 -3.09
CA GLY A 116 -3.89 -23.65 -4.50
C GLY A 116 -5.31 -23.95 -4.98
N ASP A 117 -6.17 -24.42 -4.07
CA ASP A 117 -7.41 -25.09 -4.45
C ASP A 117 -8.68 -24.32 -4.08
N ILE A 118 -8.58 -23.19 -3.37
CA ILE A 118 -9.76 -22.35 -3.08
C ILE A 118 -10.02 -21.43 -4.26
N THR A 119 -11.17 -21.61 -4.88
CA THR A 119 -11.67 -20.80 -6.00
C THR A 119 -12.11 -19.41 -5.54
N MET A 120 -12.18 -18.45 -6.47
CA MET A 120 -12.68 -17.10 -6.16
C MET A 120 -14.14 -17.11 -5.70
N ASP A 121 -14.97 -18.00 -6.24
CA ASP A 121 -16.37 -18.11 -5.83
C ASP A 121 -16.50 -18.61 -4.39
N GLU A 122 -15.65 -19.56 -3.98
CA GLU A 122 -15.59 -20.01 -2.59
C GLU A 122 -15.14 -18.88 -1.65
N TRP A 123 -14.18 -18.06 -2.06
CA TRP A 123 -13.78 -16.87 -1.29
C TRP A 123 -14.92 -15.88 -1.14
N VAL A 124 -15.60 -15.56 -2.23
CA VAL A 124 -16.72 -14.61 -2.25
C VAL A 124 -17.84 -15.13 -1.35
N ASN A 125 -18.29 -16.37 -1.56
CA ASN A 125 -19.36 -16.98 -0.77
C ASN A 125 -19.03 -17.01 0.73
N HIS A 126 -17.80 -17.38 1.08
CA HIS A 126 -17.36 -17.41 2.47
C HIS A 126 -17.44 -16.04 3.13
N PHE A 127 -16.81 -15.02 2.54
CA PHE A 127 -16.76 -13.69 3.16
C PHE A 127 -18.10 -12.94 3.07
N GLN A 128 -18.88 -13.17 2.01
CA GLN A 128 -20.20 -12.56 1.88
C GLN A 128 -21.16 -13.09 2.96
N THR A 129 -21.12 -14.39 3.25
CA THR A 129 -21.87 -15.00 4.36
C THR A 129 -21.35 -14.52 5.71
N LEU A 130 -20.03 -14.44 5.88
CA LEU A 130 -19.40 -14.04 7.14
C LEU A 130 -19.72 -12.59 7.52
N TYR A 131 -19.71 -11.68 6.56
CA TYR A 131 -19.90 -10.25 6.81
C TYR A 131 -21.36 -9.78 6.69
N ASN A 132 -22.24 -10.58 6.07
CA ASN A 132 -23.66 -10.26 5.93
C ASN A 132 -24.53 -11.41 6.46
N PRO A 133 -24.43 -11.75 7.77
CA PRO A 133 -25.32 -12.76 8.34
C PRO A 133 -26.78 -12.28 8.25
N PRO A 134 -27.75 -13.20 8.14
CA PRO A 134 -29.17 -12.85 8.16
C PRO A 134 -29.50 -12.00 9.37
N LEU A 135 -30.21 -10.89 9.16
CA LEU A 135 -30.73 -10.05 10.24
C LEU A 135 -31.87 -10.81 10.92
N LEU A 136 -31.55 -11.50 12.02
CA LEU A 136 -32.53 -12.22 12.84
C LEU A 136 -33.11 -11.36 13.97
N ALA A 137 -32.52 -10.19 14.22
CA ALA A 137 -32.99 -9.25 15.21
C ALA A 137 -33.96 -8.24 14.58
N ASP A 138 -35.00 -7.86 15.32
CA ASP A 138 -35.86 -6.75 14.96
C ASP A 138 -35.02 -5.47 14.81
N ARG A 139 -35.31 -4.68 13.78
CA ARG A 139 -34.64 -3.39 13.58
C ARG A 139 -34.99 -2.47 14.74
N VAL A 140 -34.04 -2.26 15.64
CA VAL A 140 -34.10 -1.19 16.63
C VAL A 140 -33.97 0.13 15.89
N LEU A 141 -35.08 0.82 15.67
CA LEU A 141 -35.12 2.11 14.97
C LEU A 141 -34.48 3.24 15.78
N TYR A 142 -34.47 3.11 17.11
CA TYR A 142 -33.79 4.02 18.03
C TYR A 142 -33.53 3.30 19.36
N ALA A 143 -32.45 3.69 20.05
CA ALA A 143 -32.21 3.30 21.44
C ALA A 143 -32.49 4.53 22.32
N GLU A 144 -33.54 4.49 23.14
CA GLU A 144 -33.80 5.52 24.14
C GLU A 144 -32.81 5.37 25.32
N PRO A 145 -32.33 6.47 25.92
CA PRO A 145 -32.68 7.86 25.65
C PRO A 145 -31.85 8.49 24.51
N PHE A 146 -32.47 9.42 23.78
CA PHE A 146 -31.79 10.31 22.84
C PHE A 146 -30.87 11.26 23.61
N ASN A 147 -29.56 11.00 23.59
CA ASN A 147 -28.57 11.85 24.24
C ASN A 147 -28.03 12.85 23.21
N GLU A 148 -28.62 14.04 23.13
CA GLU A 148 -28.02 15.15 22.39
C GLU A 148 -26.72 15.55 23.10
N ASN A 149 -25.61 15.51 22.38
CA ASN A 149 -24.34 16.01 22.89
C ASN A 149 -23.83 17.05 21.91
N ILE A 150 -24.20 18.30 22.20
CA ILE A 150 -23.86 19.47 21.40
C ILE A 150 -22.38 19.43 20.98
N ILE A 151 -21.46 19.08 21.89
CA ILE A 151 -20.02 19.05 21.59
C ILE A 151 -19.65 17.99 20.53
N LEU A 152 -20.32 16.83 20.54
CA LEU A 152 -20.07 15.75 19.57
C LEU A 152 -20.82 15.95 18.25
N ASP A 153 -21.85 16.80 18.26
CA ASP A 153 -22.71 17.07 17.11
C ASP A 153 -22.26 18.32 16.32
N GLU A 154 -21.26 19.05 16.79
CA GLU A 154 -20.63 20.16 16.05
C GLU A 154 -19.73 19.67 14.89
N PRO A 155 -19.54 20.48 13.83
CA PRO A 155 -18.59 20.18 12.76
C PRO A 155 -17.16 20.03 13.27
N PHE A 156 -16.39 19.15 12.65
CA PHE A 156 -14.99 18.95 12.99
C PHE A 156 -14.17 20.22 12.77
N GLU A 157 -13.20 20.44 13.66
CA GLU A 157 -12.26 21.54 13.61
C GLU A 157 -10.88 21.14 13.05
N MET A 158 -10.12 22.14 12.57
CA MET A 158 -8.78 21.92 12.03
C MET A 158 -7.83 21.27 13.05
N HIS A 159 -7.93 21.67 14.32
CA HIS A 159 -7.05 21.16 15.36
C HIS A 159 -7.28 19.65 15.61
N GLU A 160 -8.52 19.17 15.45
CA GLU A 160 -8.88 17.75 15.54
C GLU A 160 -8.28 16.96 14.37
N LEU A 161 -8.45 17.49 13.14
CA LEU A 161 -7.88 16.87 11.94
C LEU A 161 -6.36 16.75 12.06
N VAL A 162 -5.66 17.82 12.47
CA VAL A 162 -4.21 17.81 12.66
C VAL A 162 -3.79 16.84 13.76
N SER A 163 -4.56 16.72 14.83
CA SER A 163 -4.28 15.78 15.92
C SER A 163 -4.38 14.33 15.44
N VAL A 164 -5.43 13.99 14.68
CA VAL A 164 -5.59 12.66 14.06
C VAL A 164 -4.44 12.35 13.11
N LEU A 165 -4.03 13.31 12.28
CA LEU A 165 -2.90 13.13 11.34
C LEU A 165 -1.54 12.95 12.03
N LYS A 166 -1.39 13.32 13.30
CA LYS A 166 -0.17 13.02 14.08
C LYS A 166 -0.18 11.62 14.68
N GLU A 167 -1.35 11.04 14.90
CA GLU A 167 -1.50 9.71 15.50
C GLU A 167 -1.50 8.57 14.47
N VAL A 168 -1.63 8.88 13.18
CA VAL A 168 -1.66 7.85 12.14
C VAL A 168 -0.33 7.10 12.06
N LYS A 169 -0.45 5.77 11.99
CA LYS A 169 0.71 4.90 11.87
C LYS A 169 1.25 4.98 10.45
N HIS A 170 2.54 5.26 10.35
CA HIS A 170 3.29 5.23 9.10
C HIS A 170 3.45 3.82 8.54
N ASN A 171 3.84 3.72 7.28
CA ASN A 171 4.14 2.50 6.53
C ASN A 171 2.95 1.53 6.46
N LYS A 172 1.73 2.06 6.50
CA LYS A 172 0.52 1.28 6.23
C LYS A 172 0.29 1.19 4.73
N ALA A 173 -0.24 0.04 4.30
CA ALA A 173 -0.59 -0.13 2.90
C ALA A 173 -1.65 0.91 2.50
N PRO A 174 -1.46 1.64 1.39
CA PRO A 174 -2.46 2.58 0.90
C PRO A 174 -3.69 1.83 0.41
N GLY A 175 -4.80 2.55 0.26
CA GLY A 175 -6.01 2.03 -0.39
C GLY A 175 -5.79 1.83 -1.90
N THR A 176 -6.87 1.57 -2.64
CA THR A 176 -6.78 1.44 -4.11
C THR A 176 -6.38 2.74 -4.82
N ASP A 177 -6.53 3.88 -4.14
CA ASP A 177 -6.08 5.20 -4.59
C ASP A 177 -4.55 5.33 -4.57
N ARG A 178 -3.84 4.43 -3.89
CA ARG A 178 -2.39 4.43 -3.71
C ARG A 178 -1.89 5.64 -2.92
N ILE A 179 -2.76 6.32 -2.17
CA ILE A 179 -2.40 7.45 -1.32
C ILE A 179 -2.10 6.93 0.09
N THR A 180 -0.90 7.23 0.58
CA THR A 180 -0.46 6.78 1.91
C THR A 180 -0.84 7.80 2.98
N TYR A 181 -0.69 7.42 4.26
CA TYR A 181 -0.98 8.35 5.36
C TYR A 181 -0.02 9.53 5.40
N GLU A 182 1.25 9.28 5.06
CA GLU A 182 2.32 10.27 5.00
C GLU A 182 2.02 11.37 3.98
N PHE A 183 1.26 11.07 2.92
CA PHE A 183 0.81 12.08 1.98
C PHE A 183 -0.09 13.13 2.65
N TYR A 184 -1.04 12.69 3.48
CA TYR A 184 -1.95 13.60 4.19
C TYR A 184 -1.24 14.36 5.31
N GLU A 185 -0.29 13.72 5.99
CA GLU A 185 0.52 14.35 7.02
C GLU A 185 1.40 15.49 6.47
N ASN A 186 1.93 15.33 5.26
CA ASN A 186 2.77 16.32 4.59
C ASN A 186 1.98 17.26 3.66
N MET A 187 0.65 17.25 3.73
CA MET A 187 -0.20 18.05 2.85
C MET A 187 -0.19 19.52 3.30
N PRO A 188 -0.16 20.49 2.36
CA PRO A 188 -0.25 21.90 2.73
C PRO A 188 -1.60 22.24 3.38
N GLU A 189 -1.60 23.22 4.29
CA GLU A 189 -2.78 23.59 5.10
C GLU A 189 -4.01 23.94 4.27
N ASN A 190 -3.85 24.59 3.11
CA ASN A 190 -4.97 24.91 2.22
C ASN A 190 -5.69 23.63 1.72
N TYR A 191 -4.97 22.53 1.53
CA TYR A 191 -5.60 21.27 1.17
C TYR A 191 -6.22 20.55 2.37
N LEU A 192 -5.64 20.70 3.57
CA LEU A 192 -6.25 20.22 4.80
C LEU A 192 -7.60 20.92 5.07
N LEU A 193 -7.72 22.21 4.73
CA LEU A 193 -8.98 22.93 4.80
C LEU A 193 -10.04 22.33 3.88
N HIS A 194 -9.68 22.01 2.64
CA HIS A 194 -10.59 21.31 1.72
C HIS A 194 -10.98 19.92 2.22
N LEU A 195 -10.03 19.19 2.80
CA LEU A 195 -10.28 17.88 3.40
C LEU A 195 -11.27 17.98 4.56
N LEU A 196 -11.07 18.95 5.45
CA LEU A 196 -11.95 19.22 6.59
C LEU A 196 -13.38 19.56 6.14
N ASP A 197 -13.52 20.52 5.22
CA ASP A 197 -14.81 20.91 4.65
C ASP A 197 -15.54 19.72 3.99
N THR A 198 -14.79 18.85 3.30
CA THR A 198 -15.33 17.62 2.70
C THR A 198 -15.89 16.68 3.76
N TYR A 199 -15.18 16.46 4.87
CA TYR A 199 -15.66 15.60 5.96
C TYR A 199 -16.83 16.20 6.72
N ASN A 200 -16.84 17.51 6.96
CA ASN A 200 -17.97 18.20 7.59
C ASN A 200 -19.23 18.10 6.73
N LYS A 201 -19.12 18.25 5.41
CA LYS A 201 -20.25 18.03 4.49
C LYS A 201 -20.77 16.60 4.53
N ILE A 202 -19.88 15.60 4.63
CA ILE A 202 -20.28 14.19 4.77
C ILE A 202 -21.02 13.98 6.10
N PHE A 203 -20.51 14.57 7.19
CA PHE A 203 -21.09 14.49 8.53
C PHE A 203 -22.48 15.14 8.58
N GLU A 204 -22.61 16.40 8.18
CA GLU A 204 -23.87 17.16 8.18
C GLU A 204 -24.94 16.53 7.27
N SER A 205 -24.54 16.04 6.10
CA SER A 205 -25.49 15.46 5.14
C SER A 205 -25.88 14.02 5.45
N GLY A 206 -25.11 13.32 6.29
CA GLY A 206 -25.23 11.88 6.52
C GLY A 206 -24.96 11.03 5.26
N LYS A 207 -24.44 11.62 4.18
CA LYS A 207 -24.22 10.95 2.89
C LYS A 207 -22.74 10.69 2.67
N VAL A 208 -22.38 9.41 2.70
CA VAL A 208 -21.02 8.96 2.40
C VAL A 208 -20.83 8.62 0.91
N PRO A 209 -19.61 8.76 0.37
CA PRO A 209 -19.26 8.24 -0.94
C PRO A 209 -19.61 6.76 -1.09
N ILE A 210 -20.06 6.34 -2.29
CA ILE A 210 -20.28 4.91 -2.58
C ILE A 210 -19.01 4.10 -2.33
N SER A 211 -17.85 4.67 -2.62
CA SER A 211 -16.56 4.04 -2.39
C SER A 211 -16.26 3.73 -0.92
N PHE A 212 -16.88 4.42 0.04
CA PHE A 212 -16.72 4.06 1.46
C PHE A 212 -17.40 2.71 1.79
N LYS A 213 -18.32 2.25 0.93
CA LYS A 213 -19.00 0.95 1.04
C LYS A 213 -18.23 -0.17 0.34
N GLU A 214 -17.15 0.17 -0.36
CA GLU A 214 -16.29 -0.78 -1.04
C GLU A 214 -15.06 -1.08 -0.16
N SER A 215 -14.66 -2.34 -0.11
CA SER A 215 -13.40 -2.74 0.53
C SER A 215 -12.77 -3.91 -0.20
N ILE A 216 -11.43 -3.98 -0.18
CA ILE A 216 -10.71 -5.15 -0.64
C ILE A 216 -10.57 -6.11 0.53
N ILE A 217 -11.07 -7.33 0.39
CA ILE A 217 -10.83 -8.39 1.37
C ILE A 217 -9.55 -9.11 1.00
N TYR A 218 -8.57 -9.07 1.90
CA TYR A 218 -7.36 -9.87 1.82
C TYR A 218 -7.47 -11.08 2.75
N PRO A 219 -7.55 -12.31 2.23
CA PRO A 219 -7.61 -13.51 3.06
C PRO A 219 -6.24 -13.78 3.70
N LEU A 220 -6.17 -13.67 5.03
CA LEU A 220 -4.98 -14.01 5.82
C LEU A 220 -5.17 -15.37 6.48
N TYR A 221 -4.36 -16.35 6.09
CA TYR A 221 -4.38 -17.68 6.70
C TYR A 221 -4.14 -17.59 8.22
N LYS A 222 -4.97 -18.30 8.99
CA LYS A 222 -4.87 -18.36 10.44
C LYS A 222 -4.31 -19.69 10.93
N LYS A 223 -5.08 -20.77 10.80
CA LYS A 223 -4.73 -22.14 11.25
C LYS A 223 -5.67 -23.16 10.60
N GLY A 224 -5.23 -24.42 10.50
CA GLY A 224 -6.06 -25.53 10.00
C GLY A 224 -5.62 -26.02 8.62
N GLN A 225 -6.57 -26.45 7.81
CA GLN A 225 -6.33 -26.84 6.42
C GLN A 225 -6.25 -25.58 5.53
N VAL A 226 -5.19 -25.50 4.72
CA VAL A 226 -4.89 -24.35 3.84
C VAL A 226 -5.92 -24.21 2.69
N ASN A 227 -6.58 -25.30 2.31
CA ASN A 227 -7.60 -25.30 1.26
C ASN A 227 -9.04 -25.20 1.80
N CYS A 228 -9.21 -24.58 2.97
CA CYS A 228 -10.53 -24.32 3.54
C CYS A 228 -10.68 -22.83 3.85
N ALA A 229 -11.61 -22.15 3.18
CA ALA A 229 -11.79 -20.69 3.27
C ALA A 229 -12.06 -20.20 4.71
N SER A 230 -12.75 -21.01 5.54
CA SER A 230 -13.04 -20.68 6.94
C SER A 230 -11.81 -20.61 7.86
N ASN A 231 -10.66 -21.13 7.41
CA ASN A 231 -9.38 -21.06 8.12
C ASN A 231 -8.63 -19.75 7.86
N TYR A 232 -9.23 -18.82 7.12
CA TYR A 232 -8.66 -17.52 6.79
C TYR A 232 -9.45 -16.40 7.46
N ARG A 233 -8.75 -15.35 7.84
CA ARG A 233 -9.33 -14.09 8.31
C ARG A 233 -9.31 -13.10 7.16
N GLY A 234 -10.48 -12.58 6.78
CA GLY A 234 -10.55 -11.47 5.84
C GLY A 234 -10.09 -10.18 6.51
N ILE A 235 -9.02 -9.59 6.00
CA ILE A 235 -8.59 -8.24 6.35
C ILE A 235 -9.21 -7.31 5.32
N ALA A 236 -10.15 -6.47 5.76
CA ALA A 236 -10.77 -5.46 4.91
C ALA A 236 -9.87 -4.23 4.81
N PHE A 237 -9.47 -3.89 3.60
CA PHE A 237 -8.84 -2.62 3.27
C PHE A 237 -9.91 -1.69 2.73
N VAL A 238 -10.33 -0.72 3.55
CA VAL A 238 -11.37 0.25 3.20
C VAL A 238 -10.80 1.30 2.23
N LEU A 239 -11.57 1.66 1.20
CA LEU A 239 -11.17 2.68 0.24
C LEU A 239 -11.29 4.10 0.84
N LYS A 240 -10.22 4.89 0.81
CA LYS A 240 -10.24 6.33 1.10
C LYS A 240 -10.46 7.18 -0.16
N ARG A 241 -11.47 6.83 -0.95
CA ARG A 241 -11.81 7.55 -2.20
C ARG A 241 -12.61 8.83 -1.90
N LEU A 242 -11.95 9.85 -1.37
CA LEU A 242 -12.52 11.20 -1.30
C LEU A 242 -12.46 11.91 -2.65
N SER A 243 -11.44 11.65 -3.46
CA SER A 243 -11.23 12.34 -4.75
C SER A 243 -12.42 12.21 -5.70
N ARG A 244 -12.95 10.99 -5.87
CA ARG A 244 -14.11 10.74 -6.74
C ARG A 244 -15.39 11.42 -6.25
N TRP A 245 -15.63 11.43 -4.93
CA TRP A 245 -16.79 12.10 -4.36
C TRP A 245 -16.68 13.62 -4.45
N VAL A 246 -15.48 14.16 -4.22
CA VAL A 246 -15.17 15.58 -4.38
C VAL A 246 -15.41 16.03 -5.82
N GLU A 247 -15.02 15.21 -6.81
CA GLU A 247 -15.30 15.42 -8.24
C GLU A 247 -16.79 15.31 -8.56
N GLU A 248 -17.47 14.25 -8.11
CA GLU A 248 -18.90 13.99 -8.34
C GLU A 248 -19.80 15.08 -7.72
N ASN A 249 -19.39 15.67 -6.60
CA ASN A 249 -20.15 16.69 -5.88
C ASN A 249 -19.60 18.12 -6.09
N LYS A 250 -18.64 18.32 -7.02
CA LYS A 250 -18.06 19.63 -7.36
C LYS A 250 -17.60 20.43 -6.13
N VAL A 251 -16.98 19.76 -5.18
CA VAL A 251 -16.63 20.35 -3.87
C VAL A 251 -15.46 21.33 -3.99
N ILE A 252 -14.63 21.19 -5.01
CA ILE A 252 -13.55 22.12 -5.34
C ILE A 252 -13.91 22.83 -6.66
N LYS A 253 -13.91 24.17 -6.64
CA LYS A 253 -14.08 25.03 -7.82
C LYS A 253 -12.78 25.21 -8.58
#